data_AF-A0A939VS31-F1
#
_entry.id   AF-A0A939VS31-F1
#
_cell.length_a   1.000
_cell.length_b   1.000
_cell.length_c   1.000
_cell.angle_alpha   90.00
_cell.angle_beta   90.00
_cell.angle_gamma   90.00
#
_symmetry.space_group_name_H-M   'P 1'
#
loop_
_entity.id
_entity.type
_entity.pdbx_description
1 polymer ?
#
loop_
_entity_poly.entity_id
_entity_poly.type
_entity_poly.pdbx_seq_one_letter_code
_entity_poly.pdbx_strand_id
1 'polypeptide(L)'
;MIREQIYKKMEQEKLIMSDRFRRRLDQTGLAELTARWIGVLDLVKEHQPRVRRAEWMARILWNPTALTVGKEIMDNELRRRKLAAEEDERKRREEAVERELSEKKLAFWRSWSPEEKRKVIAGYINNIGGCFQKYVEKNCLTRLESMDNRTVLLFFWGAIPPFSIVKKVEEEFPQAA
;
A
#
# COMPACT_ATOMS: atom_id res chain seq x y z
N MET A 1 13.59 15.93 4.60
CA MET A 1 13.51 17.23 5.29
C MET A 1 14.85 17.92 5.09
N ILE A 2 14.88 19.18 4.67
CA ILE A 2 16.13 19.95 4.50
C ILE A 2 16.38 20.84 5.73
N ARG A 3 17.62 21.31 5.90
CA ARG A 3 18.08 22.05 7.10
C ARG A 3 17.23 23.30 7.36
N GLU A 4 16.93 24.06 6.32
CA GLU A 4 16.14 25.29 6.37
C GLU A 4 14.71 25.03 6.85
N GLN A 5 14.14 23.87 6.51
CA GLN A 5 12.82 23.47 7.00
C GLN A 5 12.85 23.16 8.49
N ILE A 6 13.94 22.57 8.99
CA ILE A 6 14.10 22.32 10.44
C ILE A 6 14.19 23.65 11.17
N TYR A 7 14.98 24.60 10.66
CA TYR A 7 15.09 25.93 11.28
C TYR A 7 13.77 26.67 11.30
N LYS A 8 13.04 26.66 10.17
CA LYS A 8 11.70 27.25 10.10
C LYS A 8 10.74 26.62 11.11
N LYS A 9 10.79 25.30 11.30
CA LYS A 9 9.97 24.60 12.31
C LYS A 9 10.39 24.94 13.74
N MET A 10 11.69 25.07 14.01
CA MET A 10 12.20 25.50 15.31
C MET A 10 11.76 26.94 15.64
N GLU A 11 11.80 27.83 14.66
CA GLU A 11 11.31 29.21 14.79
C GLU A 11 9.78 29.26 15.02
N GLN A 12 9.02 28.40 14.36
CA GLN A 12 7.57 28.25 14.61
C GLN A 12 7.27 27.78 16.05
N GLU A 13 8.11 26.90 16.60
CA GLU A 13 8.06 26.49 18.01
C GLU A 13 8.67 27.54 18.97
N LYS A 14 9.01 28.73 18.45
CA LYS A 14 9.55 29.89 19.19
C LYS A 14 10.90 29.60 19.89
N LEU A 15 11.71 28.68 19.36
CA LEU A 15 13.07 28.47 19.87
C LEU A 15 13.93 29.71 19.62
N ILE A 16 14.62 30.19 20.66
CA ILE A 16 15.53 31.33 20.54
C ILE A 16 16.78 30.91 19.79
N MET A 17 16.91 31.38 18.56
CA MET A 17 18.02 31.06 17.66
C MET A 17 19.24 31.96 17.91
N SER A 18 19.80 31.90 19.13
CA SER A 18 21.05 32.62 19.44
C SER A 18 22.19 32.19 18.51
N ASP A 19 23.18 33.06 18.27
CA ASP A 19 24.32 32.76 17.38
C ASP A 19 25.05 31.48 17.79
N ARG A 20 25.21 31.25 19.10
CA ARG A 20 25.82 30.03 19.64
C ARG A 20 24.98 28.79 19.32
N PHE A 21 23.66 28.90 19.44
CA PHE A 21 22.75 27.80 19.12
C PHE A 21 22.76 27.50 17.62
N ARG A 22 22.65 28.54 16.78
CA ARG A 22 22.74 28.42 15.30
C ARG A 22 24.03 27.75 14.86
N ARG A 23 25.19 28.22 15.32
CA ARG A 23 26.49 27.59 15.00
C ARG A 23 26.52 26.10 15.35
N ARG A 24 25.97 25.71 16.50
CA ARG A 24 25.92 24.30 16.90
C ARG A 24 25.00 23.49 15.99
N LEU A 25 23.87 24.05 15.56
CA LEU A 25 23.01 23.40 14.57
C LEU A 25 23.74 23.23 13.25
N ASP A 26 24.41 24.29 12.76
CA ASP A 26 25.16 24.29 11.49
C ASP A 26 26.25 23.21 11.46
N GLN A 27 26.96 23.03 12.58
CA GLN A 27 27.98 21.99 12.77
C GLN A 27 27.41 20.58 12.89
N THR A 28 26.11 20.43 13.21
CA THR A 28 25.47 19.11 13.33
C THR A 28 25.08 18.59 11.94
N GLY A 29 25.43 17.34 11.64
CA GLY A 29 25.03 16.70 10.38
C GLY A 29 23.51 16.66 10.21
N LEU A 30 23.01 16.82 8.98
CA LEU A 30 21.57 16.93 8.73
C LEU A 30 20.76 15.72 9.23
N ALA A 31 21.29 14.50 9.06
CA ALA A 31 20.63 13.28 9.53
C ALA A 31 20.48 13.27 11.06
N GLU A 32 21.54 13.61 11.79
CA GLU A 32 21.50 13.71 13.25
C GLU A 32 20.57 14.83 13.70
N LEU A 33 20.66 16.01 13.08
CA LEU A 33 19.79 17.14 13.39
C LEU A 33 18.31 16.80 13.17
N THR A 34 17.99 16.09 12.09
CA THR A 34 16.64 15.62 11.80
C THR A 34 16.15 14.65 12.88
N ALA A 35 16.97 13.65 13.23
CA ALA A 35 16.63 12.69 14.28
C ALA A 35 16.41 13.40 15.62
N ARG A 36 17.34 14.25 16.06
CA ARG A 36 17.19 15.03 17.30
C ARG A 36 15.90 15.85 17.31
N TRP A 37 15.58 16.51 16.21
CA TRP A 37 14.37 17.32 16.12
C TRP A 37 13.10 16.47 16.21
N ILE A 38 13.05 15.33 15.51
CA ILE A 38 11.94 14.38 15.60
C ILE A 38 11.77 13.88 17.03
N GLY A 39 12.86 13.45 17.68
CA GLY A 39 12.79 12.97 19.06
C GLY A 39 12.39 14.06 20.05
N VAL A 40 12.81 15.32 19.87
CA VAL A 40 12.28 16.45 20.68
C VAL A 40 10.77 16.57 20.53
N LEU A 41 10.26 16.56 19.29
CA LEU A 41 8.83 16.71 19.05
C LEU A 41 8.02 15.56 19.67
N ASP A 42 8.56 14.35 19.69
CA ASP A 42 7.94 13.20 20.34
C ASP A 42 7.94 13.33 21.87
N LEU A 43 9.10 13.64 22.45
CA LEU A 43 9.24 13.88 23.90
C LEU A 43 8.38 15.05 24.40
N VAL A 44 8.13 16.06 23.56
CA VAL A 44 7.17 17.14 23.88
C VAL A 44 5.76 16.61 24.04
N LYS A 45 5.32 15.65 23.20
CA LYS A 45 3.99 15.05 23.30
C LYS A 45 3.86 14.21 24.56
N GLU A 46 4.90 13.48 24.91
CA GLU A 46 4.96 12.64 26.10
C GLU A 46 4.97 13.47 27.40
N HIS A 47 5.87 14.44 27.51
CA HIS A 47 6.07 15.19 28.75
C HIS A 47 5.21 16.45 28.90
N GLN A 48 4.59 16.93 27.83
CA GLN A 48 3.67 18.08 27.81
C GLN A 48 4.16 19.30 28.62
N PRO A 49 5.34 19.87 28.30
CA PRO A 49 5.90 20.99 29.06
C PRO A 49 4.99 22.23 28.98
N ARG A 50 4.41 22.62 30.12
CA ARG A 50 3.45 23.74 30.21
C ARG A 50 4.10 25.13 30.31
N VAL A 51 5.29 25.20 30.90
CA VAL A 51 6.03 26.45 31.13
C VAL A 51 7.32 26.42 30.34
N ARG A 52 7.66 27.54 29.67
CA ARG A 52 8.92 27.72 28.92
C ARG A 52 9.22 26.56 27.95
N ARG A 53 8.19 26.10 27.23
CA ARG A 53 8.27 24.98 26.28
C ARG A 53 9.43 25.13 25.30
N ALA A 54 9.64 26.31 24.73
CA ALA A 54 10.73 26.56 23.79
C ALA A 54 12.13 26.38 24.43
N GLU A 55 12.33 26.87 25.66
CA GLU A 55 13.58 26.67 26.41
C GLU A 55 13.77 25.18 26.75
N TRP A 56 12.70 24.50 27.14
CA TRP A 56 12.71 23.07 27.40
C TRP A 56 13.12 22.29 26.14
N MET A 57 12.51 22.59 24.99
CA MET A 57 12.83 21.95 23.71
C MET A 57 14.29 22.18 23.30
N ALA A 58 14.79 23.42 23.42
CA ALA A 58 16.18 23.75 23.10
C ALA A 58 17.18 23.00 24.00
N ARG A 59 16.83 22.78 25.26
CA ARG A 59 17.63 21.96 26.19
C ARG A 59 17.60 20.49 25.82
N ILE A 60 16.41 19.95 25.53
CA ILE A 60 16.23 18.52 25.21
C ILE A 60 16.84 18.14 23.86
N LEU A 61 16.92 19.06 22.89
CA LEU A 61 17.53 18.82 21.58
C LEU A 61 18.93 18.19 21.65
N TRP A 62 19.71 18.59 22.64
CA TRP A 62 21.08 18.10 22.83
C TRP A 62 21.19 16.90 23.77
N ASN A 63 20.08 16.43 24.33
CA ASN A 63 20.04 15.23 25.15
C ASN A 63 20.23 13.97 24.25
N PRO A 64 20.99 12.95 24.69
CA PRO A 64 21.08 11.66 24.00
C PRO A 64 19.71 11.02 23.70
N THR A 65 18.74 11.12 24.62
CA THR A 65 17.39 10.55 24.45
C THR A 65 16.68 11.10 23.21
N ALA A 66 16.81 12.40 22.93
CA ALA A 66 16.21 13.01 21.75
C ALA A 66 16.80 12.44 20.45
N LEU A 67 18.09 12.08 20.44
CA LEU A 67 18.69 11.43 19.28
C LEU A 67 18.22 9.97 19.14
N THR A 68 18.18 9.21 20.23
CA THR A 68 17.78 7.80 20.21
C THR A 68 16.34 7.62 19.77
N VAL A 69 15.40 8.33 20.41
CA VAL A 69 13.97 8.30 20.05
C VAL A 69 13.77 8.73 18.60
N GLY A 70 14.46 9.79 18.18
CA GLY A 70 14.42 10.27 16.81
C GLY A 70 14.84 9.24 15.77
N LYS A 71 15.94 8.53 16.02
CA LYS A 71 16.44 7.46 15.14
C LYS A 71 15.44 6.31 15.08
N GLU A 72 14.93 5.87 16.22
CA GLU A 72 13.95 4.79 16.28
C GLU A 72 12.68 5.10 15.48
N ILE A 73 12.15 6.32 15.59
CA ILE A 73 11.00 6.77 14.80
C ILE A 73 11.32 6.74 13.31
N MET A 74 12.48 7.26 12.89
CA MET A 74 12.89 7.27 11.49
C MET A 74 13.06 5.85 10.93
N ASP A 75 13.67 4.95 11.68
CA ASP A 75 13.89 3.55 11.28
C ASP A 75 12.55 2.80 11.17
N ASN A 76 11.63 3.05 12.09
CA ASN A 76 10.28 2.49 12.05
C ASN A 76 9.47 3.01 10.87
N GLU A 77 9.55 4.31 10.55
CA GLU A 77 8.93 4.87 9.35
C GLU A 77 9.52 4.27 8.07
N LEU A 78 10.84 4.10 8.01
CA LEU A 78 11.51 3.49 6.86
C LEU A 78 11.05 2.04 6.67
N ARG A 79 10.99 1.25 7.76
CA ARG A 79 10.48 -0.13 7.73
C ARG A 79 9.02 -0.17 7.24
N ARG A 80 8.16 0.71 7.74
CA ARG A 80 6.75 0.80 7.30
C ARG A 80 6.64 1.14 5.81
N ARG A 81 7.46 2.08 5.31
CA ARG A 81 7.46 2.44 3.88
C ARG A 81 7.93 1.29 3.00
N LYS A 82 8.94 0.52 3.43
CA LYS A 82 9.38 -0.66 2.69
C LYS A 82 8.29 -1.72 2.59
N LEU A 83 7.64 -2.04 3.71
CA LEU A 83 6.53 -2.99 3.74
C LEU A 83 5.35 -2.52 2.86
N ALA A 84 4.98 -1.24 2.94
CA ALA A 84 3.93 -0.69 2.10
C ALA A 84 4.28 -0.77 0.60
N ALA A 85 5.54 -0.50 0.22
CA ALA A 85 5.98 -0.62 -1.16
C ALA A 85 5.95 -2.07 -1.66
N GLU A 86 6.36 -3.04 -0.83
CA GLU A 86 6.28 -4.47 -1.13
C GLU A 86 4.83 -4.95 -1.30
N GLU A 87 3.92 -4.49 -0.43
CA GLU A 87 2.49 -4.78 -0.54
C GLU A 87 1.87 -4.18 -1.80
N ASP A 88 2.22 -2.94 -2.14
CA ASP A 88 1.75 -2.28 -3.36
C ASP A 88 2.26 -3.00 -4.61
N GLU A 89 3.52 -3.44 -4.61
CA GLU A 89 4.06 -4.24 -5.71
C GLU A 89 3.36 -5.59 -5.83
N ARG A 90 3.11 -6.26 -4.70
CA ARG A 90 2.35 -7.52 -4.69
C ARG A 90 0.95 -7.34 -5.26
N LYS A 91 0.22 -6.29 -4.82
CA LYS A 91 -1.12 -5.97 -5.35
C LYS A 91 -1.08 -5.70 -6.85
N ARG A 92 -0.12 -4.93 -7.36
CA ARG A 92 0.01 -4.69 -8.80
C ARG A 92 0.24 -5.97 -9.59
N ARG A 93 1.04 -6.90 -9.06
CA ARG A 93 1.28 -8.23 -9.68
C ARG A 93 0.00 -9.06 -9.66
N GLU A 94 -0.73 -9.10 -8.54
CA GLU A 94 -2.02 -9.78 -8.42
C GLU A 94 -3.06 -9.21 -9.39
N GLU A 95 -3.20 -7.88 -9.46
CA GLU A 95 -4.10 -7.18 -10.40
C GLU A 95 -3.73 -7.40 -11.87
N ALA A 96 -2.44 -7.54 -12.19
CA ALA A 96 -2.00 -7.87 -13.55
C ALA A 96 -2.41 -9.29 -13.93
N VAL A 97 -2.18 -10.26 -13.03
CA VAL A 97 -2.60 -11.66 -13.21
C VAL A 97 -4.12 -11.75 -13.32
N GLU A 98 -4.86 -11.06 -12.45
CA GLU A 98 -6.32 -11.04 -12.48
C GLU A 98 -6.86 -10.44 -13.80
N ARG A 99 -6.25 -9.37 -14.30
CA ARG A 99 -6.62 -8.79 -15.61
C ARG A 99 -6.39 -9.76 -16.76
N GLU A 100 -5.23 -10.40 -16.82
CA GLU A 100 -4.93 -11.37 -17.89
C GLU A 100 -5.88 -12.59 -17.81
N LEU A 101 -6.18 -13.09 -16.61
CA LEU A 101 -7.17 -14.15 -16.43
C LEU A 101 -8.57 -13.70 -16.86
N SER A 102 -8.96 -12.49 -16.48
CA SER A 102 -10.25 -11.89 -16.84
C SER A 102 -10.40 -11.78 -18.36
N GLU A 103 -9.36 -11.32 -19.06
CA GLU A 103 -9.34 -11.23 -20.51
C GLU A 103 -9.48 -12.59 -21.19
N LYS A 104 -8.71 -13.61 -20.73
CA LYS A 104 -8.83 -14.98 -21.25
C LYS A 104 -10.21 -15.56 -21.02
N LYS A 105 -10.78 -15.37 -19.82
CA LYS A 105 -12.14 -15.82 -19.48
C LYS A 105 -13.20 -15.14 -20.33
N LEU A 106 -13.08 -13.83 -20.56
CA LEU A 106 -14.01 -13.08 -21.40
C LEU A 106 -13.89 -13.46 -22.88
N ALA A 107 -12.68 -13.64 -23.40
CA ALA A 107 -12.45 -14.10 -24.77
C ALA A 107 -13.11 -15.46 -24.99
N PHE A 108 -12.93 -16.37 -24.03
CA PHE A 108 -13.55 -17.69 -24.08
C PHE A 108 -15.07 -17.62 -23.98
N TRP A 109 -15.61 -16.84 -23.05
CA TRP A 109 -17.05 -16.58 -22.96
C TRP A 109 -17.64 -16.04 -24.27
N ARG A 110 -16.93 -15.13 -24.95
CA ARG A 110 -17.38 -14.58 -26.24
C ARG A 110 -17.36 -15.61 -27.36
N SER A 111 -16.44 -16.57 -27.32
CA SER A 111 -16.36 -17.65 -28.33
C SER A 111 -17.48 -18.68 -28.24
N TRP A 112 -18.16 -18.80 -27.10
CA TRP A 112 -19.25 -19.76 -26.92
C TRP A 112 -20.56 -19.35 -27.59
N SER A 113 -21.23 -20.34 -28.18
CA SER A 113 -22.60 -20.20 -28.65
C SER A 113 -23.58 -20.00 -27.48
N PRO A 114 -24.77 -19.41 -27.73
CA PRO A 114 -25.78 -19.20 -26.69
C PRO A 114 -26.23 -20.50 -26.02
N GLU A 115 -26.24 -21.61 -26.77
CA GLU A 115 -26.62 -22.93 -26.27
C GLU A 115 -25.56 -23.54 -25.33
N GLU A 116 -24.28 -23.40 -25.69
CA GLU A 116 -23.15 -23.83 -24.84
C GLU A 116 -23.11 -23.04 -23.54
N LYS A 117 -23.28 -21.71 -23.61
CA LYS A 117 -23.39 -20.84 -22.42
C LYS A 117 -24.47 -21.34 -21.49
N ARG A 118 -25.69 -21.61 -22.01
CA ARG A 118 -26.80 -22.12 -21.20
C ARG A 118 -26.50 -23.47 -20.56
N LYS A 119 -25.86 -24.41 -21.26
CA LYS A 119 -25.50 -25.72 -20.72
C LYS A 119 -24.51 -25.62 -19.56
N VAL A 120 -23.44 -24.85 -19.73
CA VAL A 120 -22.41 -24.70 -18.68
C VAL A 120 -22.97 -23.97 -17.46
N ILE A 121 -23.75 -22.91 -17.70
CA ILE A 121 -24.38 -22.15 -16.62
C ILE A 121 -25.42 -22.99 -15.88
N ALA A 122 -26.24 -23.79 -16.57
CA ALA A 122 -27.19 -24.69 -15.92
C ALA A 122 -26.47 -25.70 -15.02
N GLY A 123 -25.35 -26.27 -15.46
CA GLY A 123 -24.52 -27.15 -14.63
C GLY A 123 -23.93 -26.43 -13.41
N TYR A 124 -23.46 -25.19 -13.58
CA TYR A 124 -22.88 -24.38 -12.51
C TYR A 124 -23.93 -23.92 -11.48
N ILE A 125 -25.08 -23.45 -11.93
CA ILE A 125 -26.20 -22.99 -11.10
C ILE A 125 -26.71 -24.14 -10.23
N ASN A 126 -26.88 -25.33 -10.82
CA ASN A 126 -27.33 -26.52 -10.09
C ASN A 126 -26.36 -26.93 -8.98
N ASN A 127 -25.07 -26.63 -9.11
CA ASN A 127 -24.06 -26.92 -8.10
C ASN A 127 -23.98 -25.87 -6.97
N ILE A 128 -24.37 -24.62 -7.21
CA ILE A 128 -24.33 -23.54 -6.20
C ILE A 128 -25.62 -23.50 -5.37
N GLY A 129 -26.78 -23.67 -6.02
CA GLY A 129 -28.08 -23.66 -5.39
C GLY A 129 -28.48 -22.33 -4.70
N GLY A 130 -29.61 -22.38 -3.98
CA GLY A 130 -30.04 -21.31 -3.07
C GLY A 130 -30.58 -20.03 -3.75
N CYS A 131 -30.49 -18.91 -3.05
CA CYS A 131 -30.99 -17.60 -3.53
C CYS A 131 -30.25 -17.12 -4.79
N PHE A 132 -28.99 -17.54 -4.96
CA PHE A 132 -28.16 -17.19 -6.10
C PHE A 132 -28.69 -17.81 -7.40
N GLN A 133 -29.09 -19.08 -7.37
CA GLN A 133 -29.74 -19.76 -8.49
C GLN A 133 -30.98 -19.00 -8.98
N LYS A 134 -31.90 -18.68 -8.07
CA LYS A 134 -33.15 -17.97 -8.43
C LYS A 134 -32.89 -16.60 -9.05
N TYR A 135 -31.83 -15.90 -8.60
CA TYR A 135 -31.46 -14.60 -9.13
C TYR A 135 -30.89 -14.70 -10.56
N VAL A 136 -29.98 -15.65 -10.78
CA VAL A 136 -29.35 -15.86 -12.11
C VAL A 136 -30.38 -16.37 -13.12
N GLU A 137 -31.28 -17.27 -12.72
CA GLU A 137 -32.36 -17.76 -13.56
C GLU A 137 -33.32 -16.66 -14.02
N LYS A 138 -33.69 -15.76 -13.10
CA LYS A 138 -34.64 -14.69 -13.37
C LYS A 138 -34.04 -13.52 -14.16
N ASN A 139 -32.79 -13.16 -13.89
CA ASN A 139 -32.21 -11.90 -14.37
C ASN A 139 -31.08 -12.05 -15.40
N CYS A 140 -30.37 -13.19 -15.41
CA CYS A 140 -29.18 -13.36 -16.23
C CYS A 140 -29.43 -14.28 -17.44
N LEU A 141 -30.15 -15.39 -17.28
CA LEU A 141 -30.39 -16.36 -18.37
C LEU A 141 -31.13 -15.77 -19.58
N THR A 142 -32.01 -14.79 -19.34
CA THR A 142 -32.79 -14.11 -20.40
C THR A 142 -31.97 -13.07 -21.18
N ARG A 143 -30.81 -12.65 -20.66
CA ARG A 143 -29.99 -11.55 -21.20
C ARG A 143 -28.55 -11.93 -21.48
N LEU A 144 -28.26 -13.24 -21.57
CA LEU A 144 -26.91 -13.80 -21.65
C LEU A 144 -25.99 -13.18 -22.71
N GLU A 145 -26.56 -12.77 -23.85
CA GLU A 145 -25.80 -12.17 -24.96
C GLU A 145 -25.52 -10.67 -24.77
N SER A 146 -26.37 -9.98 -24.00
CA SER A 146 -26.27 -8.54 -23.74
C SER A 146 -25.63 -8.23 -22.38
N MET A 147 -25.09 -9.24 -21.68
CA MET A 147 -24.45 -9.03 -20.38
C MET A 147 -23.13 -8.29 -20.55
N ASP A 148 -22.91 -7.30 -19.69
CA ASP A 148 -21.63 -6.61 -19.60
C ASP A 148 -20.55 -7.55 -19.05
N ASN A 149 -19.31 -7.29 -19.46
CA ASN A 149 -18.15 -8.09 -19.06
C ASN A 149 -18.01 -8.21 -17.53
N ARG A 150 -18.37 -7.15 -16.78
CA ARG A 150 -18.20 -7.11 -15.33
C ARG A 150 -19.21 -8.05 -14.65
N THR A 151 -20.45 -8.07 -15.11
CA THR A 151 -21.45 -9.03 -14.62
C THR A 151 -21.09 -10.47 -15.01
N VAL A 152 -20.55 -10.71 -16.22
CA VAL A 152 -20.07 -12.04 -16.61
C VAL A 152 -18.97 -12.53 -15.68
N LEU A 153 -17.95 -11.71 -15.43
CA LEU A 153 -16.86 -12.07 -14.53
C LEU A 153 -17.33 -12.21 -13.09
N LEU A 154 -18.25 -11.39 -12.60
CA LEU A 154 -18.75 -11.48 -11.23
C LEU A 154 -19.56 -12.76 -10.96
N PHE A 155 -20.46 -13.12 -11.87
CA PHE A 155 -21.43 -14.20 -11.63
C PHE A 155 -20.98 -15.55 -12.20
N PHE A 156 -20.12 -15.56 -13.22
CA PHE A 156 -19.74 -16.78 -13.94
C PHE A 156 -18.24 -17.06 -13.89
N TRP A 157 -17.47 -16.39 -13.02
CA TRP A 157 -16.04 -16.67 -12.86
C TRP A 157 -15.74 -18.16 -12.68
N GLY A 158 -16.50 -18.83 -11.81
CA GLY A 158 -16.33 -20.25 -11.50
C GLY A 158 -16.95 -21.20 -12.52
N ALA A 159 -17.83 -20.71 -13.41
CA ALA A 159 -18.45 -21.49 -14.46
C ALA A 159 -17.57 -21.59 -15.70
N ILE A 160 -16.77 -20.54 -15.96
CA ILE A 160 -15.80 -20.50 -17.04
C ILE A 160 -14.60 -21.39 -16.65
N PRO A 161 -14.10 -22.26 -17.54
CA PRO A 161 -13.01 -23.18 -17.22
C PRO A 161 -11.80 -22.49 -16.58
N PRO A 162 -11.06 -23.19 -15.69
CA PRO A 162 -9.88 -22.64 -15.07
C PRO A 162 -8.79 -22.43 -16.14
N PHE A 163 -8.40 -21.18 -16.36
CA PHE A 163 -7.23 -20.85 -17.15
C PHE A 163 -6.02 -20.78 -16.22
N SER A 164 -4.96 -21.51 -16.54
CA SER A 164 -3.66 -21.28 -15.96
C SER A 164 -2.90 -20.27 -16.82
N ILE A 165 -2.47 -19.17 -16.22
CA ILE A 165 -1.37 -18.40 -16.80
C ILE A 165 -0.13 -19.20 -16.46
N VAL A 166 0.35 -20.00 -17.40
CA VAL A 166 1.70 -20.57 -17.31
C VAL A 166 2.63 -19.36 -17.31
N LYS A 167 3.14 -18.97 -16.13
CA LYS A 167 4.31 -18.11 -16.09
C LYS A 167 5.38 -18.88 -16.86
N LYS A 168 5.76 -18.41 -18.04
CA LYS A 168 7.09 -18.71 -18.57
C LYS A 168 8.05 -18.11 -17.54
N VAL A 169 8.41 -18.92 -16.55
CA VAL A 169 9.62 -18.69 -15.77
C VAL A 169 10.71 -18.98 -16.78
N GLU A 170 11.16 -17.95 -17.48
CA GLU A 170 12.38 -18.04 -18.26
C GLU A 170 13.48 -18.44 -17.29
N GLU A 171 14.05 -19.60 -17.57
CA GLU A 171 15.22 -20.20 -16.97
C GLU A 171 16.42 -19.27 -17.21
N GLU A 172 16.58 -18.23 -16.41
CA GLU A 172 17.87 -17.55 -16.22
C GLU A 172 18.50 -18.05 -14.91
N PHE A 173 18.81 -19.35 -14.87
CA PHE A 173 19.88 -19.84 -14.01
C PHE A 173 21.11 -20.07 -14.88
N PRO A 174 22.14 -19.21 -14.84
CA PRO A 174 23.44 -19.63 -15.34
C PRO A 174 23.93 -20.75 -14.42
N GLN A 175 23.93 -21.98 -14.94
CA GLN A 175 24.67 -23.08 -14.33
C GLN A 175 26.15 -22.69 -14.34
N ALA A 176 26.68 -22.35 -13.17
CA ALA A 176 28.11 -22.29 -12.96
C ALA A 176 28.64 -23.73 -12.92
N ALA A 177 29.39 -24.09 -13.96
CA ALA A 177 30.32 -25.22 -13.97
C ALA A 177 31.62 -24.83 -13.26
#